data_AF-A0A954QUK9-F1
#
_entry.id   AF-A0A954QUK9-F1
#
_cell.length_a   1.000
_cell.length_b   1.000
_cell.length_c   1.000
_cell.angle_alpha   90.00
_cell.angle_beta   90.00
_cell.angle_gamma   90.00
#
_symmetry.space_group_name_H-M   'P 1'
#
loop_
_entity.id
_entity.type
_entity.pdbx_description
1 polymer ?
#
loop_
_entity_poly.entity_id
_entity_poly.type
_entity_poly.pdbx_seq_one_letter_code
_entity_poly.pdbx_strand_id
1 'polypeptide(L)'
;MFVQAMICLTDRGNHPRRSAHCVWLWAAVMAIACGGAIVGSGRYAFAQPAGEAVAIDDEEAEAEDTRPLYQREPFDLIKLDEANAGEVIKVVPVKRPLPKNPSPTATLEFSRFDQRNRKYQVPWRNIVEVKLFESMLVEEAQRLTNEKQYDEAYRFLEHVMNYYPQHPGLQEAVNEFLLNNAVEAFRQKKYIEVFSMLEELHQNSPRFRTETVLRGFDQAANALLKHHMDEGNIVAAQMLLTRLESSYSDKQVTAIANWRGQLSSMAAVKRDAAKKALTDQNMREA
;
A
#
# COMPACT_ATOMS: atom_id res chain seq x y z
N MET A 1 -3.38 11.40 -13.92
CA MET A 1 -4.46 12.07 -13.16
C MET A 1 -4.79 11.30 -11.87
N PHE A 2 -3.78 10.74 -11.19
CA PHE A 2 -3.95 9.83 -10.03
C PHE A 2 -3.44 10.42 -8.69
N VAL A 3 -2.99 11.68 -8.65
CA VAL A 3 -2.24 12.23 -7.50
C VAL A 3 -2.95 13.40 -6.79
N GLN A 4 -4.18 13.76 -7.17
CA GLN A 4 -4.76 15.04 -6.68
C GLN A 4 -5.72 14.95 -5.49
N ALA A 5 -6.10 13.76 -4.99
CA ALA A 5 -7.22 13.66 -4.05
C ALA A 5 -6.86 13.34 -2.58
N MET A 6 -5.59 13.11 -2.23
CA MET A 6 -5.23 12.63 -0.88
C MET A 6 -4.20 13.50 -0.15
N ILE A 7 -4.17 14.81 -0.44
CA ILE A 7 -3.39 15.80 0.32
C ILE A 7 -4.34 16.89 0.77
N CYS A 8 -5.06 16.66 1.87
CA CYS A 8 -5.74 17.72 2.65
C CYS A 8 -6.27 17.16 3.98
N LEU A 9 -5.37 16.74 4.88
CA LEU A 9 -5.70 16.61 6.31
C LEU A 9 -4.44 16.62 7.17
N THR A 10 -3.82 17.79 7.28
CA THR A 10 -2.91 18.11 8.37
C THR A 10 -3.17 19.55 8.81
N ASP A 11 -3.92 19.73 9.90
CA ASP A 11 -3.59 20.79 10.85
C ASP A 11 -4.06 20.50 12.29
N ARG A 12 -3.09 20.73 13.19
CA ARG A 12 -3.11 21.17 14.60
C ARG A 12 -3.97 20.46 15.66
N GLY A 13 -3.25 19.84 16.60
CA GLY A 13 -3.69 19.55 17.96
C GLY A 13 -2.53 19.29 18.93
N ASN A 14 -1.91 20.36 19.40
CA ASN A 14 -0.84 20.42 20.40
C ASN A 14 -1.35 20.08 21.82
N HIS A 15 -0.78 19.10 22.52
CA HIS A 15 -0.60 19.14 23.99
C HIS A 15 0.49 18.14 24.49
N PRO A 16 1.13 18.39 25.65
CA PRO A 16 2.42 17.80 26.02
C PRO A 16 2.42 16.83 27.23
N ARG A 17 3.49 16.02 27.27
CA ARG A 17 4.28 15.55 28.44
C ARG A 17 3.74 14.46 29.42
N ARG A 18 4.60 13.40 29.51
CA ARG A 18 5.15 12.68 30.69
C ARG A 18 4.48 11.41 31.21
N SER A 19 5.17 10.27 31.04
CA SER A 19 5.82 9.42 32.07
C SER A 19 6.12 8.04 31.42
N ALA A 20 7.38 7.60 31.28
CA ALA A 20 8.33 7.08 32.26
C ALA A 20 8.06 5.61 32.69
N HIS A 21 9.03 4.76 32.32
CA HIS A 21 9.38 3.42 32.85
C HIS A 21 8.53 2.20 32.46
N CYS A 22 9.14 1.26 31.71
CA CYS A 22 9.47 -0.05 32.26
C CYS A 22 10.54 -0.77 31.40
N VAL A 23 11.70 -0.95 32.01
CA VAL A 23 12.86 -1.70 31.54
C VAL A 23 12.59 -3.19 31.78
N TRP A 24 12.81 -4.04 30.79
CA TRP A 24 13.12 -5.45 31.03
C TRP A 24 14.30 -5.86 30.16
N LEU A 25 15.48 -5.87 30.80
CA LEU A 25 16.66 -6.61 30.41
C LEU A 25 16.37 -8.11 30.49
N TRP A 26 16.77 -8.88 29.49
CA TRP A 26 17.24 -10.24 29.70
C TRP A 26 18.56 -10.42 28.94
N ALA A 27 19.64 -10.49 29.71
CA ALA A 27 20.94 -10.94 29.26
C ALA A 27 21.02 -12.46 29.48
N ALA A 28 21.54 -13.19 28.49
CA ALA A 28 22.05 -14.53 28.70
C ALA A 28 23.37 -14.68 27.94
N VAL A 29 24.43 -14.77 28.74
CA VAL A 29 25.80 -15.11 28.38
C VAL A 29 25.90 -16.61 28.23
N MET A 30 26.49 -17.10 27.14
CA MET A 30 27.14 -18.41 27.11
C MET A 30 28.39 -18.33 26.24
N ALA A 31 29.53 -18.28 26.92
CA ALA A 31 30.85 -18.49 26.35
C ALA A 31 31.09 -20.00 26.20
N ILE A 32 31.54 -20.44 25.02
CA ILE A 32 32.25 -21.71 24.87
C ILE A 32 33.59 -21.40 24.22
N ALA A 33 34.64 -21.64 25.00
CA ALA A 33 36.02 -21.66 24.57
C ALA A 33 36.39 -23.08 24.11
N CYS A 34 36.96 -23.20 22.92
CA CYS A 34 37.84 -24.31 22.55
C CYS A 34 39.03 -23.75 21.78
N GLY A 35 40.22 -23.91 22.37
CA GLY A 35 41.49 -23.58 21.76
C GLY A 35 41.99 -24.66 20.79
N GLY A 36 43.00 -24.32 19.99
CA GLY A 36 43.62 -25.27 19.07
C GLY A 36 44.63 -24.66 18.09
N ALA A 37 45.78 -24.28 18.64
CA ALA A 37 47.11 -24.05 18.08
C ALA A 37 47.50 -24.38 16.60
N ILE A 38 48.14 -23.36 15.97
CA ILE A 38 49.46 -23.27 15.27
C ILE A 38 49.77 -24.11 13.99
N VAL A 39 50.25 -23.41 12.95
CA VAL A 39 51.51 -23.57 12.15
C VAL A 39 51.24 -23.41 10.65
N GLY A 40 51.96 -22.49 9.99
CA GLY A 40 52.03 -22.47 8.53
C GLY A 40 52.53 -21.17 7.90
N SER A 41 53.74 -20.73 8.26
CA SER A 41 54.44 -19.62 7.61
C SER A 41 54.80 -19.93 6.15
N GLY A 42 54.18 -19.21 5.21
CA GLY A 42 54.57 -19.15 3.80
C GLY A 42 54.51 -17.71 3.30
N ARG A 43 55.63 -16.98 3.40
CA ARG A 43 55.79 -15.64 2.83
C ARG A 43 56.04 -15.76 1.32
N TYR A 44 55.05 -15.44 0.51
CA TYR A 44 55.27 -15.01 -0.88
C TYR A 44 55.04 -13.50 -0.96
N ALA A 45 56.13 -12.74 -1.01
CA ALA A 45 56.10 -11.31 -1.27
C ALA A 45 56.01 -11.09 -2.80
N PHE A 46 54.79 -10.91 -3.31
CA PHE A 46 54.57 -10.23 -4.59
C PHE A 46 54.28 -8.77 -4.30
N ALA A 47 55.23 -7.90 -4.65
CA ALA A 47 55.04 -6.46 -4.65
C ALA A 47 54.06 -6.10 -5.78
N GLN A 48 52.83 -5.79 -5.41
CA GLN A 48 51.82 -5.27 -6.32
C GLN A 48 51.88 -3.73 -6.28
N PRO A 49 51.96 -3.03 -7.43
CA PRO A 49 51.89 -1.58 -7.44
C PRO A 49 50.53 -1.16 -6.88
N ALA A 50 50.58 -0.24 -5.91
CA ALA A 50 49.42 0.35 -5.26
C ALA A 50 48.57 1.11 -6.28
N GLY A 51 47.65 0.40 -6.92
CA GLY A 51 46.39 0.98 -7.37
C GLY A 51 45.53 1.15 -6.14
N GLU A 52 45.13 2.39 -5.86
CA GLU A 52 44.23 2.79 -4.79
C GLU A 52 42.90 2.05 -4.94
N ALA A 53 42.83 0.86 -4.34
CA ALA A 53 41.60 0.13 -4.14
C ALA A 53 40.81 0.92 -3.09
N VAL A 54 39.81 1.66 -3.55
CA VAL A 54 38.76 2.18 -2.68
C VAL A 54 38.16 0.97 -1.96
N ALA A 55 38.52 0.80 -0.69
CA ALA A 55 37.84 -0.12 0.20
C ALA A 55 36.42 0.40 0.32
N ILE A 56 35.48 -0.26 -0.36
CA ILE A 56 34.07 -0.11 -0.05
C ILE A 56 33.92 -0.88 1.26
N ASP A 57 33.71 -0.15 2.36
CA ASP A 57 33.57 -0.72 3.69
C ASP A 57 32.41 -1.72 3.70
N ASP A 58 32.68 -2.96 4.17
CA ASP A 58 31.71 -4.06 4.23
C ASP A 58 30.42 -3.70 5.03
N GLU A 59 30.47 -2.64 5.85
CA GLU A 59 29.36 -2.11 6.64
C GLU A 59 28.25 -1.47 5.78
N GLU A 60 28.58 -0.90 4.61
CA GLU A 60 27.61 -0.24 3.72
C GLU A 60 26.73 -1.25 2.96
N ALA A 61 27.25 -2.44 2.67
CA ALA A 61 26.54 -3.52 1.99
C ALA A 61 25.47 -4.18 2.88
N GLU A 62 25.76 -4.39 4.17
CA GLU A 62 24.76 -4.92 5.12
C GLU A 62 23.66 -3.90 5.44
N ALA A 63 24.00 -2.61 5.49
CA ALA A 63 23.02 -1.55 5.71
C ALA A 63 21.99 -1.47 4.56
N GLU A 64 22.37 -1.77 3.31
CA GLU A 64 21.44 -1.77 2.18
C GLU A 64 20.33 -2.82 2.32
N ASP A 65 20.64 -4.00 2.85
CA ASP A 65 19.69 -5.10 2.96
C ASP A 65 18.67 -4.93 4.11
N THR A 66 18.92 -3.99 5.02
CA THR A 66 17.96 -3.64 6.09
C THR A 66 16.90 -2.64 5.65
N ARG A 67 17.13 -1.89 4.55
CA ARG A 67 16.18 -0.89 4.05
C ARG A 67 14.97 -1.54 3.37
N PRO A 68 13.79 -0.91 3.37
CA PRO A 68 12.66 -1.37 2.57
C PRO A 68 13.02 -1.46 1.08
N LEU A 69 12.47 -2.43 0.36
CA LEU A 69 12.84 -2.72 -1.04
C LEU A 69 12.70 -1.50 -1.97
N TYR A 70 11.67 -0.67 -1.80
CA TYR A 70 11.46 0.55 -2.61
C TYR A 70 12.52 1.65 -2.37
N GLN A 71 13.34 1.54 -1.34
CA GLN A 71 14.46 2.45 -1.05
C GLN A 71 15.82 1.90 -1.52
N ARG A 72 15.87 0.63 -1.90
CA ARG A 72 17.08 -0.01 -2.42
C ARG A 72 17.30 0.39 -3.87
N GLU A 73 18.53 0.24 -4.34
CA GLU A 73 18.76 0.40 -5.77
C GLU A 73 18.02 -0.69 -6.55
N PRO A 74 17.36 -0.37 -7.67
CA PRO A 74 16.63 -1.36 -8.46
C PRO A 74 17.52 -2.53 -8.89
N PHE A 75 16.99 -3.76 -8.73
CA PHE A 75 17.65 -5.00 -9.15
C PHE A 75 16.62 -6.04 -9.58
N ASP A 76 17.02 -6.92 -10.48
CA ASP A 76 16.19 -8.07 -10.87
C ASP A 76 16.80 -9.36 -10.29
N LEU A 77 16.00 -10.42 -10.23
CA LEU A 77 16.44 -11.76 -9.84
C LEU A 77 16.27 -12.71 -11.01
N ILE A 78 17.31 -13.48 -11.33
CA ILE A 78 17.25 -14.56 -12.31
C ILE A 78 17.37 -15.88 -11.56
N LYS A 79 16.33 -16.72 -11.65
CA LYS A 79 16.34 -18.07 -11.09
C LYS A 79 16.70 -19.06 -12.19
N LEU A 80 17.77 -19.81 -11.98
CA LEU A 80 18.23 -20.85 -12.89
C LEU A 80 17.53 -22.19 -12.63
N ASP A 81 17.66 -23.12 -13.58
CA ASP A 81 17.15 -24.48 -13.45
C ASP A 81 17.95 -25.35 -12.46
N GLU A 82 17.42 -26.53 -12.15
CA GLU A 82 18.06 -27.48 -11.23
C GLU A 82 19.40 -28.02 -11.76
N ALA A 83 19.60 -28.07 -13.08
CA ALA A 83 20.86 -28.45 -13.68
C ALA A 83 21.98 -27.43 -13.37
N ASN A 84 21.60 -26.18 -13.10
CA ASN A 84 22.45 -25.11 -12.60
C ASN A 84 22.21 -24.83 -11.10
N ALA A 85 21.91 -25.88 -10.33
CA ALA A 85 21.70 -25.86 -8.88
C ALA A 85 20.55 -24.98 -8.37
N GLY A 86 19.66 -24.50 -9.25
CA GLY A 86 18.55 -23.63 -8.87
C GLY A 86 18.98 -22.27 -8.34
N GLU A 87 20.18 -21.80 -8.69
CA GLU A 87 20.76 -20.56 -8.16
C GLU A 87 19.88 -19.34 -8.50
N VAL A 88 19.71 -18.45 -7.51
CA VAL A 88 19.02 -17.16 -7.67
C VAL A 88 20.06 -16.05 -7.68
N ILE A 89 20.21 -15.40 -8.83
CA ILE A 89 21.25 -14.41 -9.07
C ILE A 89 20.63 -13.01 -9.00
N LYS A 90 21.15 -12.16 -8.11
CA LYS A 90 20.85 -10.72 -8.07
C LYS A 90 21.58 -10.00 -9.19
N VAL A 91 20.85 -9.36 -10.09
CA VAL A 91 21.40 -8.71 -11.29
C VAL A 91 20.99 -7.24 -11.37
N VAL A 92 21.79 -6.46 -12.08
CA VAL A 92 21.39 -5.11 -12.51
C VAL A 92 20.14 -5.22 -13.38
N PRO A 93 19.19 -4.27 -13.31
CA PRO A 93 17.95 -4.36 -14.06
C PRO A 93 18.17 -4.69 -15.53
N VAL A 94 17.51 -5.76 -15.99
CA VAL A 94 17.68 -6.27 -17.34
C VAL A 94 17.06 -5.33 -18.36
N LYS A 95 17.62 -5.30 -19.57
CA LYS A 95 17.13 -4.41 -20.62
C LYS A 95 15.71 -4.81 -21.03
N ARG A 96 14.78 -3.87 -20.94
CA ARG A 96 13.36 -4.02 -21.34
C ARG A 96 13.15 -3.60 -22.81
N PRO A 97 12.12 -4.13 -23.50
CA PRO A 97 11.19 -5.18 -23.04
C PRO A 97 11.82 -6.58 -23.10
N LEU A 98 11.41 -7.46 -22.19
CA LEU A 98 11.77 -8.87 -22.27
C LEU A 98 10.95 -9.60 -23.35
N PRO A 99 11.54 -10.58 -24.06
CA PRO A 99 10.82 -11.38 -25.04
C PRO A 99 9.72 -12.21 -24.35
N LYS A 100 8.49 -12.14 -24.87
CA LYS A 100 7.35 -12.93 -24.32
C LYS A 100 7.53 -14.44 -24.47
N ASN A 101 8.19 -14.86 -25.55
CA ASN A 101 8.50 -16.26 -25.82
C ASN A 101 9.92 -16.35 -26.42
N PRO A 102 10.96 -16.34 -25.58
CA PRO A 102 12.33 -16.39 -26.06
C PRO A 102 12.63 -17.74 -26.71
N SER A 103 13.45 -17.72 -27.77
CA SER A 103 14.00 -18.98 -28.30
C SER A 103 14.84 -19.65 -27.20
N PRO A 104 14.71 -20.98 -26.99
CA PRO A 104 15.52 -21.71 -26.01
C PRO A 104 17.04 -21.56 -26.22
N THR A 105 17.46 -21.31 -27.46
CA THR A 105 18.86 -21.11 -27.85
C THR A 105 19.32 -19.65 -27.75
N ALA A 106 18.40 -18.70 -27.65
CA ALA A 106 18.76 -17.30 -27.43
C ALA A 106 19.35 -17.15 -26.04
N THR A 107 20.24 -16.18 -25.87
CA THR A 107 20.85 -15.86 -24.58
C THR A 107 20.28 -14.57 -24.00
N LEU A 108 20.19 -14.51 -22.68
CA LEU A 108 19.96 -13.29 -21.92
C LEU A 108 21.32 -12.77 -21.45
N GLU A 109 21.66 -11.55 -21.84
CA GLU A 109 22.84 -10.84 -21.34
C GLU A 109 22.47 -10.03 -20.09
N PHE A 110 23.25 -10.18 -19.02
CA PHE A 110 23.06 -9.45 -17.77
C PHE A 110 24.39 -9.18 -17.07
N SER A 111 24.40 -8.21 -16.17
CA SER A 111 25.51 -7.99 -15.23
C SER A 111 25.04 -8.32 -13.83
N ARG A 112 25.85 -9.07 -13.07
CA ARG A 112 25.55 -9.29 -11.65
C ARG A 112 25.61 -7.97 -10.89
N PHE A 113 24.81 -7.86 -9.83
CA PHE A 113 24.70 -6.62 -9.05
C PHE A 113 26.04 -6.22 -8.37
N ASP A 114 26.80 -7.22 -7.91
CA ASP A 114 28.14 -7.11 -7.32
C ASP A 114 29.26 -6.86 -8.37
N GLN A 115 29.07 -7.32 -9.60
CA GLN A 115 30.08 -7.30 -10.66
C GLN A 115 29.58 -6.60 -11.93
N ARG A 116 29.23 -5.32 -11.81
CA ARG A 116 28.57 -4.54 -12.88
C ARG A 116 29.39 -4.42 -14.17
N ASN A 117 30.72 -4.42 -14.04
CA ASN A 117 31.66 -4.31 -15.16
C ASN A 117 31.80 -5.61 -15.97
N ARG A 118 31.24 -6.73 -15.48
CA ARG A 118 31.29 -8.02 -16.16
C ARG A 118 29.92 -8.38 -16.71
N LYS A 119 29.91 -8.76 -17.99
CA LYS A 119 28.73 -9.22 -18.69
C LYS A 119 28.71 -10.75 -18.70
N TYR A 120 27.57 -11.29 -18.30
CA TYR A 120 27.28 -12.71 -18.30
C TYR A 120 26.22 -12.98 -19.35
N GLN A 121 26.23 -14.20 -19.87
CA GLN A 121 25.21 -14.67 -20.79
C GLN A 121 24.72 -16.03 -20.33
N VAL A 122 23.40 -16.19 -20.28
CA VAL A 122 22.77 -17.48 -19.99
C VAL A 122 21.74 -17.80 -21.08
N PRO A 123 21.72 -19.03 -21.62
CA PRO A 123 20.66 -19.45 -22.53
C PRO A 123 19.30 -19.39 -21.84
N TRP A 124 18.26 -18.91 -22.53
CA TRP A 124 16.91 -18.83 -21.98
C TRP A 124 16.36 -20.18 -21.50
N ARG A 125 16.78 -21.30 -22.13
CA ARG A 125 16.40 -22.65 -21.68
C ARG A 125 16.86 -23.00 -20.25
N ASN A 126 17.87 -22.32 -19.72
CA ASN A 126 18.41 -22.56 -18.37
C ASN A 126 17.77 -21.61 -17.33
N ILE A 127 16.89 -20.68 -17.75
CA ILE A 127 16.22 -19.74 -16.88
C ILE A 127 14.83 -20.28 -16.56
N VAL A 128 14.53 -20.43 -15.27
CA VAL A 128 13.19 -20.78 -14.79
C VAL A 128 12.31 -19.54 -14.68
N GLU A 129 12.87 -18.46 -14.14
CA GLU A 129 12.11 -17.24 -13.86
C GLU A 129 13.03 -16.01 -13.89
N VAL A 130 12.51 -14.90 -14.43
CA VAL A 130 13.11 -13.58 -14.29
C VAL A 130 12.15 -12.72 -13.48
N LYS A 131 12.50 -12.49 -12.21
CA LYS A 131 11.69 -11.67 -11.31
C LYS A 131 12.18 -10.24 -11.34
N LEU A 132 11.32 -9.36 -11.83
CA LEU A 132 11.64 -7.96 -12.04
C LEU A 132 11.48 -7.15 -10.75
N PHE A 133 12.30 -6.12 -10.57
CA PHE A 133 12.24 -5.23 -9.41
C PHE A 133 10.84 -4.72 -9.11
N GLU A 134 10.18 -4.15 -10.13
CA GLU A 134 8.84 -3.59 -9.98
C GLU A 134 7.78 -4.65 -9.67
N SER A 135 8.00 -5.90 -10.09
CA SER A 135 7.10 -7.01 -9.75
C SER A 135 7.26 -7.39 -8.28
N MET A 136 8.49 -7.41 -7.78
CA MET A 136 8.75 -7.62 -6.35
C MET A 136 8.12 -6.53 -5.47
N LEU A 137 8.14 -5.27 -5.92
CA LEU A 137 7.48 -4.17 -5.21
C LEU A 137 5.96 -4.35 -5.13
N VAL A 138 5.32 -4.75 -6.23
CA VAL A 138 3.87 -4.99 -6.26
C VAL A 138 3.48 -6.20 -5.41
N GLU A 139 4.24 -7.29 -5.49
CA GLU A 139 4.02 -8.47 -4.65
C GLU A 139 4.15 -8.15 -3.16
N GLU A 140 5.16 -7.36 -2.79
CA GLU A 140 5.37 -6.95 -1.40
C GLU A 140 4.25 -6.03 -0.90
N ALA A 141 3.79 -5.08 -1.73
CA ALA A 141 2.61 -4.27 -1.42
C ALA A 141 1.35 -5.13 -1.18
N GLN A 142 1.15 -6.17 -2.01
CA GLN A 142 0.03 -7.10 -1.84
C GLN A 142 0.16 -7.91 -0.55
N ARG A 143 1.37 -8.41 -0.23
CA ARG A 143 1.65 -9.11 1.03
C ARG A 143 1.31 -8.24 2.23
N LEU A 144 1.85 -7.01 2.27
CA LEU A 144 1.61 -6.03 3.34
C LEU A 144 0.13 -5.65 3.47
N THR A 145 -0.58 -5.52 2.33
CA THR A 145 -2.03 -5.28 2.30
C THR A 145 -2.80 -6.41 2.98
N ASN A 146 -2.45 -7.67 2.68
CA ASN A 146 -3.08 -8.84 3.27
C ASN A 146 -2.79 -8.96 4.77
N GLU A 147 -1.61 -8.50 5.20
CA GLU A 147 -1.20 -8.41 6.61
C GLU A 147 -1.75 -7.17 7.33
N LYS A 148 -2.57 -6.36 6.65
CA LYS A 148 -3.18 -5.11 7.17
C LYS A 148 -2.16 -4.04 7.56
N GLN A 149 -0.95 -4.10 6.98
CA GLN A 149 0.08 -3.09 7.14
C GLN A 149 -0.08 -2.01 6.06
N TYR A 150 -1.19 -1.27 6.13
CA TYR A 150 -1.62 -0.38 5.03
C TYR A 150 -0.68 0.81 4.80
N ASP A 151 -0.15 1.41 5.85
CA ASP A 151 0.77 2.55 5.71
C ASP A 151 2.03 2.17 4.92
N GLU A 152 2.59 0.99 5.21
CA GLU A 152 3.77 0.50 4.51
C GLU A 152 3.43 0.00 3.10
N ALA A 153 2.31 -0.74 2.93
CA ALA A 153 1.83 -1.15 1.62
C ALA A 153 1.64 0.05 0.67
N TYR A 154 1.11 1.16 1.18
CA TYR A 154 0.93 2.39 0.42
C TYR A 154 2.26 2.95 -0.09
N ARG A 155 3.33 2.93 0.70
CA ARG A 155 4.66 3.43 0.26
C ARG A 155 5.20 2.64 -0.93
N PHE A 156 5.00 1.32 -0.92
CA PHE A 156 5.36 0.47 -2.05
C PHE A 156 4.50 0.80 -3.29
N LEU A 157 3.18 0.88 -3.14
CA LEU A 157 2.28 1.21 -4.24
C LEU A 157 2.57 2.60 -4.81
N GLU A 158 2.79 3.59 -3.96
CA GLU A 158 3.18 4.95 -4.36
C GLU A 158 4.44 4.95 -5.20
N HIS A 159 5.47 4.21 -4.77
CA HIS A 159 6.70 4.07 -5.54
C HIS A 159 6.42 3.46 -6.92
N VAL A 160 5.66 2.37 -6.99
CA VAL A 160 5.34 1.72 -8.28
C VAL A 160 4.48 2.63 -9.17
N MET A 161 3.51 3.35 -8.61
CA MET A 161 2.68 4.31 -9.35
C MET A 161 3.52 5.46 -9.95
N ASN A 162 4.53 5.92 -9.22
CA ASN A 162 5.37 7.04 -9.67
C ASN A 162 6.41 6.62 -10.71
N TYR A 163 7.06 5.46 -10.53
CA TYR A 163 8.19 5.04 -11.36
C TYR A 163 7.85 3.97 -12.40
N TYR A 164 6.80 3.18 -12.16
CA TYR A 164 6.39 2.05 -13.02
C TYR A 164 4.86 2.01 -13.26
N PRO A 165 4.22 3.12 -13.68
CA PRO A 165 2.75 3.23 -13.76
C PRO A 165 2.08 2.26 -14.73
N GLN A 166 2.85 1.67 -15.65
CA GLN A 166 2.35 0.72 -16.65
C GLN A 166 2.62 -0.75 -16.26
N HIS A 167 3.09 -1.02 -15.04
CA HIS A 167 3.39 -2.37 -14.60
C HIS A 167 2.13 -3.25 -14.60
N PRO A 168 2.16 -4.44 -15.24
CA PRO A 168 1.04 -5.36 -15.23
C PRO A 168 0.73 -5.86 -13.81
N GLY A 169 -0.50 -5.63 -13.36
CA GLY A 169 -0.95 -6.03 -12.02
C GLY A 169 -0.93 -4.91 -10.99
N LEU A 170 -0.31 -3.76 -11.28
CA LEU A 170 -0.35 -2.58 -10.39
C LEU A 170 -1.79 -2.16 -10.06
N GLN A 171 -2.65 -2.03 -11.09
CA GLN A 171 -4.04 -1.62 -10.87
C GLN A 171 -4.80 -2.59 -9.97
N GLU A 172 -4.57 -3.90 -10.12
CA GLU A 172 -5.20 -4.90 -9.27
C GLU A 172 -4.71 -4.79 -7.83
N ALA A 173 -3.41 -4.58 -7.62
CA ALA A 173 -2.83 -4.37 -6.30
C ALA A 173 -3.40 -3.11 -5.60
N VAL A 174 -3.54 -2.00 -6.33
CA VAL A 174 -4.19 -0.78 -5.82
C VAL A 174 -5.65 -1.04 -5.47
N ASN A 175 -6.38 -1.76 -6.31
CA ASN A 175 -7.79 -2.06 -6.06
C ASN A 175 -7.99 -2.93 -4.81
N GLU A 176 -7.17 -3.98 -4.65
CA GLU A 176 -7.17 -4.83 -3.46
C GLU A 176 -6.76 -4.04 -2.20
N PHE A 177 -5.77 -3.15 -2.31
CA PHE A 177 -5.38 -2.25 -1.21
C PHE A 177 -6.55 -1.38 -0.76
N LEU A 178 -7.18 -0.65 -1.69
CA LEU A 178 -8.30 0.25 -1.38
C LEU A 178 -9.46 -0.50 -0.73
N LEU A 179 -9.82 -1.68 -1.26
CA LEU A 179 -10.94 -2.46 -0.72
C LEU A 179 -10.63 -2.98 0.69
N ASN A 180 -9.45 -3.57 0.89
CA ASN A 180 -9.07 -4.14 2.18
C ASN A 180 -8.91 -3.04 3.24
N ASN A 181 -8.33 -1.91 2.88
CA ASN A 181 -8.18 -0.77 3.77
C ASN A 181 -9.56 -0.16 4.12
N ALA A 182 -10.47 -0.04 3.15
CA ALA A 182 -11.85 0.39 3.40
C ALA A 182 -12.57 -0.54 4.38
N VAL A 183 -12.41 -1.86 4.25
CA VAL A 183 -12.99 -2.81 5.21
C VAL A 183 -12.47 -2.60 6.63
N GLU A 184 -11.16 -2.35 6.79
CA GLU A 184 -10.58 -2.09 8.11
C GLU A 184 -11.00 -0.72 8.67
N ALA A 185 -10.99 0.33 7.85
CA ALA A 185 -11.48 1.66 8.23
C ALA A 185 -12.95 1.62 8.69
N PHE A 186 -13.78 0.81 8.04
CA PHE A 186 -15.18 0.64 8.43
C PHE A 186 -15.31 0.04 9.84
N ARG A 187 -14.49 -0.96 10.19
CA ARG A 187 -14.45 -1.52 11.56
C ARG A 187 -14.05 -0.48 12.59
N GLN A 188 -13.19 0.46 12.20
CA GLN A 188 -12.75 1.58 13.03
C GLN A 188 -13.75 2.76 13.04
N LYS A 189 -14.92 2.61 12.39
CA LYS A 189 -15.96 3.64 12.26
C LYS A 189 -15.49 4.92 11.54
N LYS A 190 -14.43 4.80 10.73
CA LYS A 190 -13.87 5.87 9.89
C LYS A 190 -14.65 5.98 8.58
N TYR A 191 -15.93 6.34 8.68
CA TYR A 191 -16.87 6.21 7.54
C TYR A 191 -16.56 7.14 6.38
N ILE A 192 -15.93 8.30 6.63
CA ILE A 192 -15.53 9.23 5.57
C ILE A 192 -14.42 8.60 4.73
N GLU A 193 -13.43 7.99 5.37
CA GLU A 193 -12.30 7.33 4.73
C GLU A 193 -12.77 6.12 3.91
N VAL A 194 -13.69 5.32 4.47
CA VAL A 194 -14.35 4.22 3.73
C VAL A 194 -15.01 4.76 2.47
N PHE A 195 -15.78 5.84 2.61
CA PHE A 195 -16.49 6.44 1.50
C PHE A 195 -15.54 6.89 0.38
N SER A 196 -14.47 7.61 0.74
CA SER A 196 -13.45 8.07 -0.21
C SER A 196 -12.78 6.92 -0.96
N MET A 197 -12.36 5.87 -0.26
CA MET A 197 -11.69 4.72 -0.89
C MET A 197 -12.62 3.94 -1.82
N LEU A 198 -13.87 3.71 -1.41
CA LEU A 198 -14.85 2.99 -2.23
C LEU A 198 -15.35 3.83 -3.42
N GLU A 199 -15.44 5.15 -3.27
CA GLU A 199 -15.72 6.07 -4.36
C GLU A 199 -14.60 6.04 -5.41
N GLU A 200 -13.35 6.11 -4.97
CA GLU A 200 -12.18 6.00 -5.85
C GLU A 200 -12.18 4.67 -6.61
N LEU A 201 -12.45 3.56 -5.91
CA LEU A 201 -12.60 2.24 -6.53
C LEU A 201 -13.71 2.21 -7.57
N HIS A 202 -14.88 2.76 -7.26
CA HIS A 202 -16.03 2.75 -8.17
C HIS A 202 -15.76 3.58 -9.43
N GLN A 203 -15.10 4.74 -9.29
CA GLN A 203 -14.80 5.63 -10.39
C GLN A 203 -13.70 5.07 -11.31
N ASN A 204 -12.62 4.53 -10.73
CA ASN A 204 -11.45 4.09 -11.50
C ASN A 204 -11.55 2.63 -11.95
N SER A 205 -12.26 1.78 -11.20
CA SER A 205 -12.39 0.34 -11.46
C SER A 205 -13.84 -0.14 -11.26
N PRO A 206 -14.81 0.35 -12.06
CA PRO A 206 -16.25 0.08 -11.83
C PRO A 206 -16.64 -1.40 -11.92
N ARG A 207 -15.81 -2.24 -12.58
CA ARG A 207 -16.02 -3.69 -12.72
C ARG A 207 -15.35 -4.52 -11.61
N PHE A 208 -14.50 -3.90 -10.79
CA PHE A 208 -13.81 -4.60 -9.71
C PHE A 208 -14.78 -4.88 -8.58
N ARG A 209 -15.09 -6.16 -8.37
CA ARG A 209 -15.97 -6.66 -7.28
C ARG A 209 -17.21 -5.76 -7.07
N THR A 210 -17.87 -5.35 -8.15
CA THR A 210 -18.86 -4.27 -8.19
C THR A 210 -19.92 -4.38 -7.08
N GLU A 211 -20.49 -5.56 -6.88
CA GLU A 211 -21.50 -5.78 -5.84
C GLU A 211 -20.95 -5.56 -4.42
N THR A 212 -19.70 -5.95 -4.16
CA THR A 212 -19.06 -5.78 -2.86
C THR A 212 -18.76 -4.30 -2.61
N VAL A 213 -18.24 -3.60 -3.62
CA VAL A 213 -17.95 -2.17 -3.55
C VAL A 213 -19.23 -1.37 -3.32
N LEU A 214 -20.28 -1.61 -4.11
CA LEU A 214 -21.57 -0.91 -3.96
C LEU A 214 -22.24 -1.20 -2.62
N ARG A 215 -22.19 -2.45 -2.14
CA ARG A 215 -22.71 -2.80 -0.81
C ARG A 215 -21.95 -2.09 0.31
N GLY A 216 -20.62 -2.08 0.24
CA GLY A 216 -19.78 -1.38 1.21
C GLY A 216 -20.05 0.13 1.20
N PHE A 217 -20.24 0.69 0.00
CA PHE A 217 -20.58 2.10 -0.19
C PHE A 217 -21.94 2.45 0.43
N ASP A 218 -22.97 1.63 0.18
CA ASP A 218 -24.29 1.79 0.79
C ASP A 218 -24.24 1.72 2.33
N GLN A 219 -23.48 0.77 2.88
CA GLN A 219 -23.27 0.64 4.32
C GLN A 219 -22.55 1.84 4.92
N ALA A 220 -21.50 2.34 4.26
CA ALA A 220 -20.76 3.51 4.69
C ALA A 220 -21.62 4.79 4.63
N ALA A 221 -22.36 4.98 3.54
CA ALA A 221 -23.29 6.09 3.38
C ALA A 221 -24.39 6.07 4.46
N ASN A 222 -24.98 4.90 4.72
CA ASN A 222 -25.97 4.72 5.79
C ASN A 222 -25.38 5.05 7.17
N ALA A 223 -24.18 4.56 7.48
CA ALA A 223 -23.53 4.79 8.76
C ALA A 223 -23.15 6.27 8.96
N LEU A 224 -22.66 6.94 7.91
CA LEU A 224 -22.28 8.34 7.96
C LEU A 224 -23.50 9.27 8.07
N LEU A 225 -24.58 9.01 7.32
CA LEU A 225 -25.84 9.73 7.47
C LEU A 225 -26.42 9.53 8.87
N LYS A 226 -26.42 8.30 9.37
CA LYS A 226 -26.85 8.01 10.74
C LYS A 226 -26.05 8.79 11.77
N HIS A 227 -24.72 8.82 11.63
CA HIS A 227 -23.84 9.53 12.55
C HIS A 227 -24.20 11.02 12.63
N HIS A 228 -24.34 11.70 11.48
CA HIS A 228 -24.75 13.10 11.48
C HIS A 228 -26.14 13.33 12.10
N MET A 229 -27.07 12.41 11.87
CA MET A 229 -28.42 12.49 12.45
C MET A 229 -28.41 12.30 13.97
N ASP A 230 -27.63 11.33 14.47
CA ASP A 230 -27.47 11.08 15.91
C ASP A 230 -26.80 12.26 16.63
N GLU A 231 -25.90 12.98 15.95
CA GLU A 231 -25.26 14.20 16.44
C GLU A 231 -26.16 15.46 16.33
N GLY A 232 -27.35 15.34 15.73
CA GLY A 232 -28.25 16.47 15.46
C GLY A 232 -27.77 17.40 14.34
N ASN A 233 -26.74 17.00 13.57
CA ASN A 233 -26.22 17.75 12.44
C ASN A 233 -27.03 17.45 11.15
N ILE A 234 -28.29 17.90 11.15
CA ILE A 234 -29.23 17.65 10.05
C ILE A 234 -28.75 18.28 8.73
N VAL A 235 -28.06 19.42 8.81
CA VAL A 235 -27.52 20.11 7.63
C VAL A 235 -26.46 19.25 6.93
N ALA A 236 -25.52 18.68 7.69
CA ALA A 236 -24.51 17.78 7.11
C ALA A 236 -25.15 16.53 6.50
N ALA A 237 -26.15 15.95 7.18
CA ALA A 237 -26.90 14.81 6.64
C ALA A 237 -27.60 15.15 5.30
N GLN A 238 -28.24 16.32 5.20
CA GLN A 238 -28.89 16.78 3.96
C GLN A 238 -27.88 17.03 2.83
N MET A 239 -26.75 17.68 3.13
CA MET A 239 -25.70 17.94 2.14
C MET A 239 -25.12 16.63 1.60
N LEU A 240 -24.84 15.67 2.49
CA LEU A 240 -24.36 14.35 2.10
C LEU A 240 -25.40 13.63 1.23
N LEU A 241 -26.68 13.62 1.65
CA LEU A 241 -27.75 13.00 0.85
C LEU A 241 -27.87 13.62 -0.54
N THR A 242 -27.82 14.95 -0.63
CA THR A 242 -27.90 15.68 -1.90
C THR A 242 -26.73 15.32 -2.83
N ARG A 243 -25.52 15.20 -2.28
CA ARG A 243 -24.36 14.73 -3.04
C ARG A 243 -24.56 13.30 -3.54
N LEU A 244 -25.05 12.41 -2.69
CA LEU A 244 -25.31 11.01 -3.05
C LEU A 244 -26.32 10.91 -4.19
N GLU A 245 -27.42 11.66 -4.11
CA GLU A 245 -28.46 11.72 -5.14
C GLU A 245 -27.94 12.26 -6.48
N SER A 246 -26.95 13.15 -6.44
CA SER A 246 -26.38 13.75 -7.64
C SER A 246 -25.46 12.78 -8.39
N SER A 247 -24.87 11.81 -7.69
CA SER A 247 -23.84 10.92 -8.25
C SER A 247 -24.30 9.48 -8.41
N TYR A 248 -25.34 9.05 -7.67
CA TYR A 248 -25.76 7.65 -7.60
C TYR A 248 -27.28 7.52 -7.71
N SER A 249 -27.72 6.42 -8.30
CA SER A 249 -29.15 6.06 -8.33
C SER A 249 -29.58 5.32 -7.06
N ASP A 250 -30.88 5.43 -6.72
CA ASP A 250 -31.49 4.69 -5.61
C ASP A 250 -31.31 3.16 -5.72
N LYS A 251 -31.06 2.63 -6.94
CA LYS A 251 -30.77 1.20 -7.16
C LYS A 251 -29.36 0.80 -6.76
N GLN A 252 -28.40 1.72 -6.84
CA GLN A 252 -27.00 1.49 -6.47
C GLN A 252 -26.80 1.71 -4.97
N VAL A 253 -27.49 2.69 -4.41
CA VAL A 253 -27.33 3.11 -3.01
C VAL A 253 -28.73 3.27 -2.40
N THR A 254 -29.20 2.21 -1.77
CA THR A 254 -30.51 2.16 -1.12
C THR A 254 -30.64 3.13 0.05
N ALA A 255 -29.52 3.49 0.68
CA ALA A 255 -29.42 4.53 1.70
C ALA A 255 -30.12 5.83 1.26
N ILE A 256 -30.01 6.19 -0.02
CA ILE A 256 -30.57 7.42 -0.56
C ILE A 256 -32.10 7.46 -0.35
N ALA A 257 -32.81 6.45 -0.84
CA ALA A 257 -34.26 6.40 -0.74
C ALA A 257 -34.72 6.34 0.73
N ASN A 258 -34.02 5.57 1.56
CA ASN A 258 -34.33 5.42 2.99
C ASN A 258 -34.20 6.76 3.74
N TRP A 259 -33.06 7.44 3.59
CA TRP A 259 -32.79 8.70 4.29
C TRP A 259 -33.62 9.87 3.75
N ARG A 260 -33.89 9.91 2.44
CA ARG A 260 -34.83 10.88 1.85
C ARG A 260 -36.22 10.77 2.50
N GLY A 261 -36.73 9.54 2.65
CA GLY A 261 -38.02 9.28 3.30
C GLY A 261 -38.02 9.73 4.77
N GLN A 262 -36.99 9.38 5.52
CA GLN A 262 -36.87 9.74 6.94
C GLN A 262 -36.80 11.26 7.15
N LEU A 263 -35.93 11.96 6.42
CA LEU A 263 -35.77 13.41 6.52
C LEU A 263 -37.06 14.15 6.11
N SER A 264 -37.73 13.70 5.04
CA SER A 264 -39.01 14.26 4.62
C SER A 264 -40.10 14.10 5.69
N SER A 265 -40.17 12.92 6.33
CA SER A 265 -41.11 12.68 7.43
C SER A 265 -40.83 13.59 8.64
N MET A 266 -39.55 13.75 9.02
CA MET A 266 -39.17 14.64 10.12
C MET A 266 -39.51 16.10 9.83
N ALA A 267 -39.24 16.55 8.61
CA ALA A 267 -39.59 17.90 8.17
C ALA A 267 -41.11 18.14 8.20
N ALA A 268 -41.92 17.16 7.77
CA ALA A 268 -43.38 17.24 7.83
C ALA A 268 -43.87 17.38 9.28
N VAL A 269 -43.36 16.57 10.20
CA VAL A 269 -43.71 16.64 11.64
C VAL A 269 -43.37 18.02 12.22
N LYS A 270 -42.17 18.55 11.95
CA LYS A 270 -41.76 19.88 12.44
C LYS A 270 -42.59 21.01 11.85
N ARG A 271 -42.88 20.95 10.55
CA ARG A 271 -43.77 21.91 9.89
C ARG A 271 -45.17 21.91 10.50
N ASP A 272 -45.73 20.73 10.77
CA ASP A 272 -47.09 20.62 11.31
C ASP A 272 -47.15 21.05 12.78
N ALA A 273 -46.09 20.81 13.56
CA ALA A 273 -45.94 21.38 14.90
C ALA A 273 -45.86 22.92 14.87
N ALA A 274 -45.08 23.50 13.97
CA ALA A 274 -44.99 24.96 13.82
C ALA A 274 -46.34 25.59 13.42
N LYS A 275 -47.09 24.96 12.50
CA LYS A 275 -48.45 25.38 12.12
C LYS A 275 -49.41 25.36 13.32
N LYS A 276 -49.32 24.33 14.16
CA LYS A 276 -50.13 24.24 15.38
C LYS A 276 -49.76 25.35 16.37
N ALA A 277 -48.47 25.55 16.65
CA ALA A 277 -48.00 26.62 17.53
C ALA A 277 -48.42 28.03 17.07
N LEU A 278 -48.42 28.28 15.75
CA LEU A 278 -48.97 29.50 15.15
C LEU A 278 -50.46 29.67 15.42
N THR A 279 -51.25 28.59 15.29
CA THR A 279 -52.70 28.60 15.54
C THR A 279 -53.00 28.84 17.03
N ASP A 280 -52.17 28.28 17.91
CA ASP A 280 -52.27 28.39 19.36
C ASP A 280 -51.68 29.73 19.91
N GLN A 281 -51.27 30.65 19.03
CA GLN A 281 -50.60 31.94 19.35
C GLN A 281 -49.32 31.81 20.19
N ASN A 282 -48.72 30.62 20.27
CA ASN A 282 -47.49 30.40 21.01
C ASN A 282 -46.25 30.72 20.14
N MET A 283 -46.02 32.01 19.90
CA MET A 283 -44.99 32.53 18.97
C MET A 283 -43.54 32.14 19.31
N ARG A 284 -43.27 31.58 20.49
CA ARG A 284 -41.92 31.09 20.87
C ARG A 284 -41.63 29.66 20.42
N GLU A 285 -42.67 28.88 20.12
CA GLU A 285 -42.56 27.47 19.71
C GLU A 285 -42.90 27.26 18.22
N ALA A 286 -43.40 28.30 17.57
CA ALA A 286 -43.66 28.40 16.13
C ALA A 286 -42.38 28.64 15.33
#